data_AF-A0A2Z6RIH9-F1
#
_entry.id   AF-A0A2Z6RIH9-F1
#
_cell.length_a   1.000
_cell.length_b   1.000
_cell.length_c   1.000
_cell.angle_alpha   90.00
_cell.angle_beta   90.00
_cell.angle_gamma   90.00
#
_symmetry.space_group_name_H-M   'P 1'
#
loop_
_entity.id
_entity.type
_entity.pdbx_description
1 polymer ?
#
loop_
_entity_poly.entity_id
_entity_poly.type
_entity_poly.pdbx_seq_one_letter_code
_entity_poly.pdbx_strand_id
1 'polypeptide(L)'
;MRVISKTNMGRVQACSEWRDLRINKDTFVQRSTQYQWEVTWTAIQQVKHFRCTSFKRNSLWSFIIKILHQQLPVGRWLRKRKPSLYRNFNCQFCNRKADETILHLITCPDTVLLRQLIYEALWAFLADTLPQFSESLSSASLVASEINGWIGISAQSTRFKDLLIGAVAGKMDSAQFTYIQGRFKWSHHHTVLFCAKLLIRLIWLFKSTIWLPQCERTIKWEKHNGISKKDKMSSPPACKARR
;
A
#
# COMPACT_ATOMS: atom_id res chain seq x y z
N MET A 1 3.70 2.22 -45.54
CA MET A 1 2.65 1.85 -44.58
C MET A 1 3.23 0.90 -43.53
N ARG A 2 3.54 1.38 -42.32
CA ARG A 2 3.96 0.51 -41.20
C ARG A 2 2.73 0.24 -40.34
N VAL A 3 2.32 -1.01 -40.32
CA VAL A 3 1.25 -1.52 -39.46
C VAL A 3 1.75 -1.46 -38.02
N ILE A 4 1.30 -0.45 -37.27
CA ILE A 4 1.41 -0.45 -35.80
C ILE A 4 0.44 -1.51 -35.30
N SER A 5 0.96 -2.54 -34.63
CA SER A 5 0.16 -3.65 -34.13
C SER A 5 -0.90 -3.14 -33.14
N LYS A 6 -2.18 -3.37 -33.47
CA LYS A 6 -3.35 -2.99 -32.65
C LYS A 6 -3.34 -3.63 -31.25
N THR A 7 -2.45 -4.58 -30.98
CA THR A 7 -2.34 -5.33 -29.72
C THR A 7 -1.67 -4.53 -28.59
N ASN A 8 -0.79 -3.57 -28.89
CA ASN A 8 -0.12 -2.78 -27.84
C ASN A 8 -0.96 -1.58 -27.37
N MET A 9 -1.83 -1.04 -28.22
CA MET A 9 -2.58 0.19 -27.91
C MET A 9 -3.72 -0.05 -26.90
N GLY A 10 -4.40 -1.20 -26.96
CA GLY A 10 -5.46 -1.55 -26.01
C GLY A 10 -4.95 -1.82 -24.57
N ARG A 11 -3.71 -2.29 -24.41
CA ARG A 11 -3.09 -2.54 -23.10
C ARG A 11 -2.67 -1.25 -22.39
N VAL A 12 -2.19 -0.27 -23.16
CA VAL A 12 -1.84 1.08 -22.68
C VAL A 12 -3.08 1.87 -22.28
N GLN A 13 -4.18 1.71 -23.03
CA GLN A 13 -5.44 2.41 -22.77
C GLN A 13 -6.12 1.96 -21.47
N ALA A 14 -6.14 0.66 -21.16
CA ALA A 14 -6.72 0.16 -19.90
C ALA A 14 -5.96 0.66 -18.65
N CYS A 15 -4.65 0.88 -18.73
CA CYS A 15 -3.87 1.45 -17.61
C CYS A 15 -4.14 2.95 -17.42
N SER A 16 -4.53 3.66 -18.50
CA SER A 16 -4.77 5.10 -18.47
C SER A 16 -6.06 5.49 -17.73
N GLU A 17 -7.10 4.66 -17.76
CA GLU A 17 -8.37 4.96 -17.07
C GLU A 17 -8.23 4.99 -15.54
N TRP A 18 -7.39 4.11 -14.97
CA TRP A 18 -7.10 4.10 -13.53
C TRP A 18 -6.16 5.24 -13.12
N ARG A 19 -5.24 5.59 -14.01
CA ARG A 19 -4.40 6.78 -13.85
C ARG A 19 -5.31 7.99 -13.67
N ASP A 20 -6.32 8.18 -14.51
CA ASP A 20 -7.10 9.42 -14.59
C ASP A 20 -8.18 9.61 -13.49
N LEU A 21 -8.21 8.73 -12.48
CA LEU A 21 -9.12 8.85 -11.34
C LEU A 21 -8.91 10.15 -10.55
N ARG A 22 -10.01 10.73 -10.04
CA ARG A 22 -9.99 11.98 -9.26
C ARG A 22 -9.02 11.96 -8.07
N ILE A 23 -8.78 10.79 -7.48
CA ILE A 23 -7.86 10.62 -6.36
C ILE A 23 -6.38 10.75 -6.74
N ASN A 24 -6.07 10.53 -8.02
CA ASN A 24 -4.74 10.73 -8.57
C ASN A 24 -4.58 12.16 -9.14
N LYS A 25 -5.62 13.02 -9.13
CA LYS A 25 -5.52 14.41 -9.66
C LYS A 25 -4.45 15.24 -8.97
N ASP A 26 -4.35 15.16 -7.64
CA ASP A 26 -3.28 15.86 -6.91
C ASP A 26 -1.90 15.27 -7.22
N THR A 27 -1.85 13.99 -7.61
CA THR A 27 -0.65 13.32 -8.13
C THR A 27 -0.29 13.77 -9.55
N PHE A 28 -1.20 14.38 -10.32
CA PHE A 28 -0.93 14.91 -11.66
C PHE A 28 -0.52 16.38 -11.68
N VAL A 29 -0.77 17.14 -10.60
CA VAL A 29 -0.22 18.50 -10.48
C VAL A 29 1.33 18.43 -10.33
N GLN A 30 1.85 17.31 -9.82
CA GLN A 30 3.28 16.97 -9.84
C GLN A 30 3.56 15.93 -10.95
N ARG A 31 3.81 16.44 -12.17
CA ARG A 31 4.33 15.77 -13.39
C ARG A 31 4.65 14.26 -13.25
N SER A 32 3.83 13.43 -13.89
CA SER A 32 4.11 12.21 -14.69
C SER A 32 5.38 11.34 -14.49
N THR A 33 6.05 11.33 -13.33
CA THR A 33 7.35 10.61 -13.17
C THR A 33 7.51 9.84 -11.86
N GLN A 34 6.47 9.72 -11.02
CA GLN A 34 6.68 9.25 -9.65
C GLN A 34 6.53 7.74 -9.43
N TYR A 35 5.77 6.99 -10.26
CA TYR A 35 5.47 5.59 -9.97
C TYR A 35 5.58 4.64 -11.17
N GLN A 36 6.14 3.45 -10.94
CA GLN A 36 6.16 2.34 -11.89
C GLN A 36 4.85 1.56 -11.87
N TRP A 37 3.90 2.00 -12.68
CA TRP A 37 2.57 1.37 -12.76
C TRP A 37 2.61 -0.08 -13.22
N GLU A 38 3.59 -0.48 -14.02
CA GLU A 38 3.76 -1.87 -14.46
C GLU A 38 3.98 -2.81 -13.27
N VAL A 39 4.75 -2.37 -12.27
CA VAL A 39 4.98 -3.13 -11.03
C VAL A 39 3.66 -3.30 -10.27
N THR A 40 2.92 -2.20 -10.07
CA THR A 40 1.62 -2.24 -9.38
C THR A 40 0.64 -3.15 -10.11
N TRP A 41 0.57 -3.09 -11.43
CA TRP A 41 -0.32 -3.94 -12.21
C TRP A 41 0.09 -5.40 -12.13
N THR A 42 1.37 -5.70 -12.27
CA THR A 42 1.92 -7.05 -12.11
C THR A 42 1.60 -7.61 -10.73
N ALA A 43 1.74 -6.82 -9.67
CA ALA A 43 1.37 -7.20 -8.31
C ALA A 43 -0.12 -7.55 -8.19
N ILE A 44 -1.01 -6.71 -8.73
CA ILE A 44 -2.45 -6.96 -8.75
C ILE A 44 -2.78 -8.25 -9.51
N GLN A 45 -2.15 -8.50 -10.66
CA GLN A 45 -2.40 -9.71 -11.44
C GLN A 45 -1.93 -10.97 -10.72
N GLN A 46 -0.79 -10.93 -10.03
CA GLN A 46 -0.27 -12.08 -9.27
C GLN A 46 -1.19 -12.49 -8.12
N VAL A 47 -1.88 -11.55 -7.48
CA VAL A 47 -2.84 -11.85 -6.40
C VAL A 47 -4.28 -12.02 -6.90
N LYS A 48 -4.51 -11.85 -8.21
CA LYS A 48 -5.83 -12.02 -8.83
C LYS A 48 -6.06 -13.50 -9.12
N HIS A 49 -6.80 -14.17 -8.24
CA HIS A 49 -7.25 -15.53 -8.50
C HIS A 49 -8.39 -15.56 -9.54
N PHE A 50 -8.35 -16.53 -10.46
CA PHE A 50 -9.44 -16.76 -11.42
C PHE A 50 -10.73 -17.11 -10.67
N ARG A 51 -11.82 -16.42 -11.04
CA ARG A 51 -13.16 -16.53 -10.45
C ARG A 51 -13.17 -16.11 -8.98
N CYS A 52 -13.52 -14.84 -8.73
CA CYS A 52 -13.78 -14.25 -7.41
C CYS A 52 -14.97 -14.93 -6.71
N THR A 53 -14.80 -16.20 -6.35
CA THR A 53 -15.87 -17.10 -5.86
C THR A 53 -16.11 -16.96 -4.36
N SER A 54 -15.23 -16.29 -3.62
CA SER A 54 -15.45 -15.98 -2.20
C SER A 54 -14.68 -14.75 -1.73
N PHE A 55 -15.21 -14.09 -0.70
CA PHE A 55 -14.55 -12.96 -0.02
C PHE A 55 -13.21 -13.34 0.62
N LYS A 56 -13.04 -14.60 1.04
CA LYS A 56 -11.79 -15.09 1.65
C LYS A 56 -10.68 -15.26 0.62
N ARG A 57 -10.99 -15.80 -0.57
CA ARG A 57 -10.01 -16.03 -1.65
C ARG A 57 -9.46 -14.75 -2.29
N ASN A 58 -10.12 -13.60 -2.12
CA ASN A 58 -9.74 -12.34 -2.76
C ASN A 58 -9.43 -11.22 -1.74
N SER A 59 -9.16 -11.57 -0.47
CA SER A 59 -8.98 -10.58 0.60
C SER A 59 -7.78 -9.65 0.38
N LEU A 60 -6.67 -10.16 -0.17
CA LEU A 60 -5.47 -9.34 -0.44
C LEU A 60 -5.65 -8.45 -1.67
N TRP A 61 -6.15 -9.00 -2.79
CA TRP A 61 -6.45 -8.20 -3.98
C TRP A 61 -7.45 -7.09 -3.67
N SER A 62 -8.54 -7.40 -2.96
CA SER A 62 -9.52 -6.38 -2.54
C SER A 62 -8.90 -5.31 -1.64
N PHE A 63 -7.93 -5.68 -0.81
CA PHE A 63 -7.20 -4.75 0.03
C PHE A 63 -6.28 -3.85 -0.80
N ILE A 64 -5.54 -4.40 -1.77
CA ILE A 64 -4.69 -3.67 -2.71
C ILE A 64 -5.50 -2.62 -3.49
N ILE A 65 -6.67 -3.01 -4.00
CA ILE A 65 -7.57 -2.06 -4.68
C ILE A 65 -8.03 -0.95 -3.71
N LYS A 66 -8.36 -1.28 -2.46
CA LYS A 66 -8.78 -0.27 -1.48
C LYS A 66 -7.67 0.72 -1.14
N ILE A 67 -6.41 0.29 -0.97
CA ILE A 67 -5.31 1.22 -0.69
C ILE A 67 -5.00 2.13 -1.88
N LEU A 68 -5.01 1.58 -3.10
CA LEU A 68 -4.81 2.34 -4.33
C LEU A 68 -5.81 3.49 -4.50
N HIS A 69 -7.04 3.26 -4.02
CA HIS A 69 -8.13 4.23 -4.07
C HIS A 69 -8.32 4.99 -2.74
N GLN A 70 -7.39 4.84 -1.80
CA GLN A 70 -7.45 5.37 -0.44
C GLN A 70 -8.82 5.18 0.22
N GLN A 71 -9.47 4.04 -0.04
CA GLN A 71 -10.82 3.72 0.46
C GLN A 71 -10.82 3.06 1.83
N LEU A 72 -9.64 2.80 2.40
CA LEU A 72 -9.52 2.24 3.73
C LEU A 72 -10.21 3.16 4.77
N PRO A 73 -11.04 2.61 5.67
CA PRO A 73 -11.78 3.38 6.68
C PRO A 73 -10.87 3.87 7.82
N VAL A 74 -9.96 4.79 7.53
CA VAL A 74 -9.21 5.53 8.56
C VAL A 74 -10.05 6.67 9.13
N GLY A 75 -9.70 7.16 10.32
CA GLY A 75 -10.43 8.22 11.04
C GLY A 75 -10.83 9.42 10.18
N ARG A 76 -9.95 9.91 9.30
CA ARG A 76 -10.26 11.01 8.36
C ARG A 76 -11.49 10.70 7.49
N TRP A 77 -11.56 9.49 6.93
CA TRP A 77 -12.66 9.09 6.06
C TRP A 77 -13.92 8.71 6.85
N LEU A 78 -13.75 8.12 8.04
CA LEU A 78 -14.87 7.83 8.94
C LEU A 78 -15.60 9.13 9.33
N ARG A 79 -14.86 10.15 9.77
CA ARG A 79 -15.41 11.49 10.04
C ARG A 79 -16.09 12.10 8.84
N LYS A 80 -15.46 12.02 7.66
CA LYS A 80 -16.05 12.59 6.44
C LYS A 80 -17.38 11.92 6.06
N ARG A 81 -17.49 10.59 6.20
CA ARG A 81 -18.70 9.84 5.84
C ARG A 81 -19.80 9.95 6.90
N LYS A 82 -19.43 9.98 8.17
CA LYS A 82 -20.34 9.94 9.32
C LYS A 82 -19.85 10.88 10.45
N PRO A 83 -19.95 12.21 10.28
CA PRO A 83 -19.42 13.17 11.24
C PRO A 83 -20.01 13.02 12.65
N SER A 84 -21.32 12.73 12.74
CA SER A 84 -22.02 12.55 14.02
C SER A 84 -21.49 11.36 14.83
N LEU A 85 -21.12 10.26 14.16
CA LEU A 85 -20.62 9.05 14.82
C LEU A 85 -19.15 9.15 15.22
N TYR A 86 -18.33 9.81 14.40
CA TYR A 86 -16.87 9.79 14.55
C TYR A 86 -16.27 11.16 14.94
N ARG A 87 -17.07 12.10 15.45
CA ARG A 87 -16.61 13.46 15.82
C ARG A 87 -15.37 13.45 16.72
N ASN A 88 -15.35 12.54 17.70
CA ASN A 88 -14.28 12.41 18.69
C ASN A 88 -13.35 11.22 18.39
N PHE A 89 -13.35 10.71 17.16
CA PHE A 89 -12.51 9.60 16.78
C PHE A 89 -11.05 10.05 16.67
N ASN A 90 -10.20 9.57 17.57
CA ASN A 90 -8.76 9.81 17.51
C ASN A 90 -8.04 8.61 16.86
N CYS A 91 -6.74 8.75 16.61
CA CYS A 91 -5.92 7.60 16.21
C CYS A 91 -6.02 6.48 17.25
N GLN A 92 -6.30 5.26 16.81
CA GLN A 92 -6.52 4.14 17.72
C GLN A 92 -5.22 3.54 18.33
N PHE A 93 -4.07 4.04 17.89
CA PHE A 93 -2.78 3.75 18.50
C PHE A 93 -2.39 4.83 19.50
N CYS A 94 -2.25 6.09 19.07
CA CYS A 94 -1.72 7.15 19.93
C CYS A 94 -2.75 7.99 20.67
N ASN A 95 -4.04 7.82 20.37
CA ASN A 95 -5.14 8.59 20.93
C ASN A 95 -5.01 10.13 20.84
N ARG A 96 -4.07 10.63 20.04
CA ARG A 96 -3.91 12.07 19.79
C ARG A 96 -5.02 12.55 18.84
N LYS A 97 -5.42 13.81 18.98
CA LYS A 97 -6.37 14.52 18.08
C LYS A 97 -5.81 14.77 16.67
N ALA A 98 -4.82 13.98 16.22
CA ALA A 98 -4.33 14.05 14.87
C ALA A 98 -5.32 13.37 13.92
N ASP A 99 -5.45 13.88 12.70
CA ASP A 99 -6.21 13.22 11.65
C ASP A 99 -5.59 11.84 11.34
N GLU A 100 -6.22 10.77 11.82
CA GLU A 100 -5.79 9.42 11.48
C GLU A 100 -5.91 9.21 9.96
N THR A 101 -4.75 9.11 9.32
CA THR A 101 -4.54 8.79 7.91
C THR A 101 -3.68 7.55 7.79
N ILE A 102 -3.63 6.93 6.61
CA ILE A 102 -2.72 5.79 6.35
C ILE A 102 -1.27 6.19 6.64
N LEU A 103 -0.84 7.38 6.20
CA LEU A 103 0.50 7.90 6.48
C LEU A 103 0.74 8.05 7.98
N HIS A 104 -0.24 8.58 8.72
CA HIS A 104 -0.15 8.64 10.18
C HIS A 104 0.01 7.23 10.78
N LEU A 105 -0.73 6.21 10.34
CA LEU A 105 -0.58 4.85 10.89
C LEU A 105 0.85 4.30 10.77
N ILE A 106 1.53 4.56 9.66
CA ILE A 106 2.92 4.14 9.43
C ILE A 106 3.98 5.12 9.92
N THR A 107 3.59 6.24 10.52
CA THR A 107 4.51 7.21 11.15
C THR A 107 4.17 7.48 12.62
N CYS A 108 3.11 6.87 13.13
CA CYS A 108 2.58 7.06 14.47
C CYS A 108 3.64 6.70 15.53
N PRO A 109 3.87 7.54 16.55
CA PRO A 109 4.82 7.22 17.61
C PRO A 109 4.55 5.86 18.27
N ASP A 110 3.27 5.51 18.44
CA ASP A 110 2.88 4.27 19.13
C ASP A 110 2.77 3.04 18.20
N THR A 111 3.22 3.16 16.95
CA THR A 111 3.39 2.02 16.03
C THR A 111 4.85 1.66 15.78
N VAL A 112 5.81 2.21 16.55
CA VAL A 112 7.25 1.93 16.40
C VAL A 112 7.56 0.43 16.42
N LEU A 113 7.05 -0.31 17.41
CA LEU A 113 7.26 -1.77 17.51
C LEU A 113 6.67 -2.52 16.31
N LEU A 114 5.49 -2.09 15.84
CA LEU A 114 4.85 -2.71 14.67
C LEU A 114 5.66 -2.47 13.39
N ARG A 115 6.27 -1.29 13.23
CA ARG A 115 7.17 -1.01 12.11
C ARG A 115 8.47 -1.80 12.19
N GLN A 116 8.98 -2.02 13.40
CA GLN A 116 10.13 -2.89 13.62
C GLN A 116 9.84 -4.32 13.17
N LEU A 117 8.67 -4.87 13.53
CA LEU A 117 8.24 -6.19 13.05
C LEU A 117 8.11 -6.26 11.53
N ILE A 118 7.59 -5.20 10.89
CA ILE A 118 7.53 -5.13 9.42
C ILE A 118 8.94 -5.13 8.82
N TYR A 119 9.86 -4.34 9.39
CA TYR A 119 11.24 -4.27 8.92
C TYR A 119 11.95 -5.63 9.01
N GLU A 120 11.86 -6.31 10.15
CA GLU A 120 12.49 -7.63 10.36
C GLU A 120 11.90 -8.69 9.41
N ALA A 121 10.58 -8.71 9.26
CA ALA A 121 9.90 -9.65 8.37
C ALA A 121 10.14 -9.35 6.88
N LEU A 122 10.42 -8.09 6.53
CA LEU A 122 10.87 -7.69 5.20
C LEU A 122 12.32 -8.11 4.97
N TRP A 123 13.20 -7.84 5.93
CA TRP A 123 14.61 -8.19 5.85
C TRP A 123 14.78 -9.70 5.64
N ALA A 124 14.08 -10.52 6.43
CA ALA A 124 14.09 -11.97 6.28
C ALA A 124 13.56 -12.42 4.91
N PHE A 125 12.49 -11.80 4.40
CA PHE A 125 11.98 -12.06 3.06
C PHE A 125 13.01 -11.73 1.97
N LEU A 126 13.70 -10.59 2.09
CA LEU A 126 14.71 -10.17 1.14
C LEU A 126 15.93 -11.10 1.17
N ALA A 127 16.35 -11.53 2.35
CA ALA A 127 17.47 -12.46 2.53
C ALA A 127 17.21 -13.80 1.82
N ASP A 128 15.95 -14.27 1.85
CA ASP A 128 15.52 -15.48 1.14
C ASP A 128 15.31 -15.25 -0.37
N THR A 129 14.75 -14.10 -0.76
CA THR A 129 14.31 -13.86 -2.14
C THR A 129 15.43 -13.35 -3.04
N LEU A 130 16.31 -12.47 -2.56
CA LEU A 130 17.35 -11.85 -3.40
C LEU A 130 18.28 -12.86 -4.08
N PRO A 131 18.78 -13.92 -3.40
CA PRO A 131 19.60 -14.94 -4.04
C PRO A 131 18.91 -15.64 -5.21
N GLN A 132 17.58 -15.78 -5.17
CA GLN A 132 16.79 -16.40 -6.26
C GLN A 132 16.73 -15.52 -7.52
N PHE A 133 17.06 -14.23 -7.40
CA PHE A 133 17.00 -13.25 -8.49
C PHE A 133 18.41 -12.80 -8.94
N SER A 134 19.46 -13.10 -8.17
CA SER A 134 20.82 -12.66 -8.47
C SER A 134 21.82 -13.75 -8.09
N GLU A 135 22.29 -14.49 -9.09
CA GLU A 135 23.30 -15.54 -8.92
C GLU A 135 24.62 -15.00 -8.34
N SER A 136 24.91 -13.70 -8.54
CA SER A 136 26.09 -13.04 -7.96
C SER A 136 26.04 -12.90 -6.43
N LEU A 137 24.88 -13.12 -5.80
CA LEU A 137 24.73 -13.12 -4.34
C LEU A 137 25.03 -14.50 -3.76
N SER A 138 26.31 -14.89 -3.85
CA SER A 138 26.79 -16.24 -3.50
C SER A 138 27.01 -16.48 -2.01
N SER A 139 26.91 -15.45 -1.16
CA SER A 139 27.09 -15.58 0.29
C SER A 139 26.12 -14.72 1.10
N ALA A 140 25.82 -15.17 2.32
CA ALA A 140 24.91 -14.48 3.23
C ALA A 140 25.39 -13.07 3.62
N SER A 141 26.71 -12.85 3.71
CA SER A 141 27.28 -11.54 4.05
C SER A 141 27.08 -10.52 2.93
N LEU A 142 27.21 -10.93 1.66
CA LEU A 142 26.91 -10.07 0.51
C LEU A 142 25.42 -9.73 0.47
N VAL A 143 24.55 -10.71 0.65
CA VAL A 143 23.09 -10.48 0.70
C VAL A 143 22.74 -9.47 1.81
N ALA A 144 23.28 -9.66 3.01
CA ALA A 144 23.04 -8.74 4.13
C ALA A 144 23.54 -7.32 3.81
N SER A 145 24.72 -7.18 3.19
CA SER A 145 25.28 -5.89 2.79
C SER A 145 24.40 -5.20 1.74
N GLU A 146 23.90 -5.94 0.75
CA GLU A 146 22.99 -5.43 -0.28
C GLU A 146 21.66 -4.94 0.30
N ILE A 147 21.06 -5.74 1.20
CA ILE A 147 19.80 -5.37 1.87
C ILE A 147 20.01 -4.11 2.71
N ASN A 148 21.04 -4.10 3.56
CA ASN A 148 21.33 -2.96 4.44
C ASN A 148 21.69 -1.71 3.62
N GLY A 149 22.42 -1.88 2.52
CA GLY A 149 22.75 -0.83 1.57
C GLY A 149 21.54 -0.30 0.80
N TRP A 150 20.44 -1.05 0.71
CA TRP A 150 19.22 -0.62 0.05
C TRP A 150 18.18 -0.05 1.02
N ILE A 151 17.72 -0.81 2.01
CA ILE A 151 16.63 -0.40 2.92
C ILE A 151 17.13 0.23 4.22
N GLY A 152 18.44 0.18 4.49
CA GLY A 152 19.06 0.61 5.75
C GLY A 152 19.14 -0.51 6.78
N ILE A 153 19.65 -0.19 7.97
CA ILE A 153 19.92 -1.17 9.05
C ILE A 153 18.82 -1.23 10.13
N SER A 154 17.75 -0.44 10.01
CA SER A 154 16.66 -0.42 10.99
C SER A 154 15.36 0.11 10.41
N ALA A 155 14.25 -0.11 11.13
CA ALA A 155 12.94 0.43 10.80
C ALA A 155 12.85 1.98 10.83
N GLN A 156 13.88 2.66 11.35
CA GLN A 156 13.93 4.12 11.38
C GLN A 156 14.60 4.72 10.14
N SER A 157 15.26 3.89 9.33
CA SER A 157 15.83 4.28 8.04
C SER A 157 14.80 4.99 7.17
N THR A 158 15.20 6.11 6.56
CA THR A 158 14.37 6.84 5.60
C THR A 158 14.04 5.99 4.39
N ARG A 159 15.01 5.20 3.89
CA ARG A 159 14.81 4.32 2.73
C ARG A 159 13.74 3.25 2.98
N PHE A 160 13.72 2.65 4.17
CA PHE A 160 12.65 1.73 4.57
C PHE A 160 11.30 2.44 4.67
N LYS A 161 11.26 3.65 5.27
CA LYS A 161 10.03 4.44 5.39
C LYS A 161 9.47 4.81 4.01
N ASP A 162 10.30 5.26 3.09
CA ASP A 162 9.89 5.63 1.72
C ASP A 162 9.32 4.42 0.97
N LEU A 163 9.97 3.26 1.11
CA LEU A 163 9.48 2.00 0.56
C LEU A 163 8.12 1.61 1.15
N LEU A 164 7.94 1.75 2.46
CA LEU A 164 6.67 1.48 3.13
C LEU A 164 5.58 2.48 2.72
N ILE A 165 5.91 3.76 2.54
CA ILE A 165 4.98 4.80 2.05
C ILE A 165 4.45 4.42 0.67
N GLY A 166 5.31 4.01 -0.26
CA GLY A 166 4.89 3.52 -1.58
C GLY A 166 3.95 2.32 -1.46
N ALA A 167 4.34 1.33 -0.63
CA ALA A 167 3.54 0.13 -0.43
C ALA A 167 2.15 0.40 0.15
N VAL A 168 2.00 1.29 1.14
CA VAL A 168 0.67 1.62 1.69
C VAL A 168 -0.18 2.48 0.77
N ALA A 169 0.41 3.05 -0.28
CA ALA A 169 -0.31 3.63 -1.41
C ALA A 169 -0.61 2.61 -2.53
N GLY A 170 -0.08 1.38 -2.43
CA GLY A 170 -0.17 0.33 -3.45
C GLY A 170 0.72 0.58 -4.67
N LYS A 171 1.71 1.47 -4.55
CA LYS A 171 2.50 1.99 -5.67
C LYS A 171 3.98 1.67 -5.49
N MET A 172 4.69 1.44 -6.59
CA MET A 172 6.16 1.38 -6.60
C MET A 172 6.72 2.71 -7.07
N ASP A 173 7.61 3.32 -6.30
CA ASP A 173 8.28 4.56 -6.67
C ASP A 173 9.26 4.34 -7.83
N SER A 174 9.27 5.28 -8.79
CA SER A 174 10.12 5.18 -9.98
C SER A 174 11.60 5.29 -9.68
N ALA A 175 12.01 6.13 -8.74
CA ALA A 175 13.42 6.24 -8.34
C ALA A 175 13.88 4.98 -7.62
N GLN A 176 13.05 4.40 -6.75
CA GLN A 176 13.33 3.10 -6.11
C GLN A 176 13.48 1.98 -7.13
N PHE A 177 12.58 1.91 -8.12
CA PHE A 177 12.71 0.91 -9.18
C PHE A 177 14.01 1.05 -9.98
N THR A 178 14.33 2.27 -10.42
CA THR A 178 15.57 2.53 -11.17
C THR A 178 16.81 2.24 -10.33
N TYR A 179 16.78 2.56 -9.03
CA TYR A 179 17.83 2.21 -8.09
C TYR A 179 18.04 0.69 -8.01
N ILE A 180 16.98 -0.09 -7.80
CA ILE A 180 17.04 -1.56 -7.73
C ILE A 180 17.57 -2.12 -9.05
N GLN A 181 17.04 -1.65 -10.18
CA GLN A 181 17.44 -2.10 -11.51
C GLN A 181 18.94 -1.90 -11.75
N GLY A 182 19.44 -0.68 -11.48
CA GLY A 182 20.85 -0.34 -11.66
C GLY A 182 21.76 -1.08 -10.69
N ARG A 183 21.35 -1.20 -9.42
CA ARG A 183 22.15 -1.84 -8.37
C ARG A 183 22.38 -3.32 -8.63
N PHE A 184 21.34 -4.05 -9.03
CA PHE A 184 21.44 -5.48 -9.32
C PHE A 184 21.73 -5.79 -10.80
N LYS A 185 21.87 -4.76 -11.64
CA LYS A 185 22.07 -4.87 -13.09
C LYS A 185 21.02 -5.76 -13.77
N TRP A 186 19.79 -5.72 -13.26
CA TRP A 186 18.71 -6.56 -13.75
C TRP A 186 18.09 -5.99 -15.02
N SER A 187 17.56 -6.87 -15.87
CA SER A 187 16.69 -6.45 -16.96
C SER A 187 15.42 -5.80 -16.41
N HIS A 188 14.75 -4.99 -17.23
CA HIS A 188 13.49 -4.34 -16.85
C HIS A 188 12.46 -5.36 -16.37
N HIS A 189 12.24 -6.41 -17.15
CA HIS A 189 11.29 -7.49 -16.82
C HIS A 189 11.64 -8.17 -15.48
N HIS A 190 12.92 -8.49 -15.27
CA HIS A 190 13.36 -9.13 -14.03
C HIS A 190 13.12 -8.22 -12.81
N THR A 191 13.40 -6.92 -12.96
CA THR A 191 13.14 -5.90 -11.94
C THR A 191 11.64 -5.77 -11.65
N VAL A 192 10.78 -5.78 -12.67
CA VAL A 192 9.32 -5.73 -12.52
C VAL A 192 8.82 -6.92 -11.70
N LEU A 193 9.27 -8.14 -12.02
CA LEU A 193 8.86 -9.34 -11.29
C LEU A 193 9.28 -9.29 -9.81
N PHE A 194 10.52 -8.89 -9.54
CA PHE A 194 11.02 -8.74 -8.17
C PHE A 194 10.23 -7.68 -7.41
N CYS A 195 10.11 -6.48 -7.99
CA CYS A 195 9.41 -5.36 -7.37
C CYS A 195 7.93 -5.65 -7.13
N ALA A 196 7.29 -6.45 -7.99
CA ALA A 196 5.90 -6.89 -7.79
C ALA A 196 5.78 -7.81 -6.57
N LYS A 197 6.68 -8.81 -6.44
CA LYS A 197 6.73 -9.69 -5.25
C LYS A 197 7.00 -8.89 -3.98
N LEU A 198 7.96 -7.97 -4.01
CA LEU A 198 8.29 -7.06 -2.92
C LEU A 198 7.06 -6.22 -2.50
N LEU A 199 6.38 -5.61 -3.47
CA LEU A 199 5.22 -4.76 -3.22
C LEU A 199 4.09 -5.56 -2.58
N ILE A 200 3.78 -6.75 -3.08
CA ILE A 200 2.79 -7.66 -2.48
C ILE A 200 3.18 -7.98 -1.03
N ARG A 201 4.44 -8.33 -0.79
CA ARG A 201 4.93 -8.67 0.55
C ARG A 201 4.77 -7.51 1.53
N LEU A 202 5.19 -6.31 1.15
CA LEU A 202 5.06 -5.10 1.98
C LEU A 202 3.60 -4.76 2.27
N ILE A 203 2.72 -4.82 1.26
CA ILE A 203 1.29 -4.58 1.45
C ILE A 203 0.69 -5.59 2.41
N TRP A 204 1.08 -6.87 2.29
CA TRP A 204 0.65 -7.91 3.21
C TRP A 204 1.15 -7.64 4.63
N LEU A 205 2.42 -7.28 4.82
CA LEU A 205 3.00 -6.94 6.12
C LEU A 205 2.29 -5.73 6.75
N PHE A 206 2.03 -4.67 5.99
CA PHE A 206 1.23 -3.55 6.47
C PHE A 206 -0.18 -4.01 6.88
N LYS A 207 -0.81 -4.84 6.05
CA LYS A 207 -2.16 -5.35 6.31
C LYS A 207 -2.23 -6.14 7.61
N SER A 208 -1.34 -7.11 7.80
CA SER A 208 -1.35 -8.03 8.94
C SER A 208 -0.85 -7.37 10.22
N THR A 209 0.19 -6.55 10.14
CA THR A 209 0.89 -6.02 11.32
C THR A 209 0.32 -4.69 11.82
N ILE A 210 -0.23 -3.83 10.96
CA ILE A 210 -0.76 -2.52 11.36
C ILE A 210 -2.27 -2.41 11.11
N TRP A 211 -2.73 -2.74 9.90
CA TRP A 211 -4.11 -2.48 9.52
C TRP A 211 -5.13 -3.35 10.27
N LEU A 212 -4.90 -4.66 10.40
CA LEU A 212 -5.81 -5.54 11.13
C LEU A 212 -5.90 -5.16 12.63
N PRO A 213 -4.79 -4.93 13.36
CA PRO A 213 -4.86 -4.41 14.73
C PRO A 213 -5.57 -3.05 14.83
N GLN A 214 -5.38 -2.14 13.87
CA GLN A 214 -6.10 -0.88 13.82
C GLN A 214 -7.61 -1.10 13.69
N CYS A 215 -8.04 -2.02 12.84
CA CYS A 215 -9.44 -2.37 12.64
C CYS A 215 -10.05 -2.92 13.93
N GLU A 216 -9.34 -3.81 14.62
CA GLU A 216 -9.79 -4.38 15.89
C GLU A 216 -9.96 -3.30 16.97
N ARG A 217 -9.00 -2.38 17.08
CA ARG A 217 -9.08 -1.26 18.03
C ARG A 217 -10.23 -0.32 17.69
N THR A 218 -10.43 -0.02 16.41
CA THR A 218 -11.58 0.77 15.93
C THR A 218 -12.90 0.10 16.30
N ILE A 219 -13.04 -1.22 16.11
CA ILE A 219 -14.26 -1.96 16.48
C ILE A 219 -14.49 -1.90 18.00
N LYS A 220 -13.43 -2.03 18.82
CA LYS A 220 -13.53 -1.90 20.28
C LYS A 220 -13.99 -0.50 20.69
N TRP A 221 -13.42 0.54 20.08
CA TRP A 221 -13.82 1.92 20.30
C TRP A 221 -15.28 2.17 19.88
N GLU A 222 -15.71 1.65 18.73
CA GLU A 222 -17.11 1.77 18.27
C GLU A 222 -18.08 1.15 19.28
N LYS A 223 -17.77 -0.06 19.78
CA LYS A 223 -18.58 -0.72 20.81
C LYS A 223 -18.67 0.10 22.09
N HIS A 224 -17.54 0.67 22.55
CA HIS A 224 -17.49 1.50 23.75
C HIS A 224 -18.31 2.80 23.60
N ASN A 225 -18.42 3.33 22.38
CA ASN A 225 -19.20 4.54 22.08
C ASN A 225 -20.65 4.21 21.63
N GLY A 226 -21.12 2.97 21.80
CA GLY A 226 -22.48 2.56 21.45
C GLY A 226 -22.79 2.58 19.95
N ILE A 227 -21.77 2.58 19.08
CA ILE A 227 -21.95 2.62 17.63
C ILE A 227 -22.22 1.21 17.09
N SER A 228 -23.44 0.98 16.64
CA SER A 228 -23.88 -0.30 16.06
C SER A 228 -23.62 -0.38 14.55
N LYS A 229 -23.79 -1.58 13.98
CA LYS A 229 -23.77 -1.77 12.52
C LYS A 229 -24.90 -1.00 11.82
N LYS A 230 -26.07 -0.86 12.48
CA LYS A 230 -27.22 -0.12 11.95
C LYS A 230 -26.90 1.36 11.81
N ASP A 231 -26.20 1.94 12.77
CA ASP A 231 -25.82 3.36 12.74
C ASP A 231 -24.88 3.66 11.58
N LYS A 232 -23.94 2.74 11.30
CA LYS A 232 -23.02 2.84 10.15
C LYS A 232 -23.73 2.74 8.80
N MET A 233 -24.82 1.96 8.73
CA MET A 233 -25.60 1.73 7.51
C MET A 233 -26.70 2.77 7.27
N SER A 234 -27.08 3.56 8.28
CA SER A 234 -28.09 4.61 8.12
C SER A 234 -27.70 5.59 6.99
N SER A 235 -28.65 6.22 6.32
CA SER A 235 -28.32 7.35 5.44
C SER A 235 -27.88 8.55 6.29
N PRO A 236 -26.98 9.43 5.80
CA PRO A 236 -26.82 10.75 6.42
C PRO A 236 -28.19 11.44 6.53
N PRO A 237 -28.47 12.22 7.59
CA PRO A 237 -29.70 12.99 7.64
C PRO A 237 -29.78 13.86 6.38
N ALA A 238 -30.91 13.78 5.67
CA ALA A 238 -31.12 14.55 4.45
C ALA A 238 -30.90 16.03 4.77
N CYS A 239 -30.07 16.70 3.96
CA CYS A 239 -29.91 18.14 4.04
C CYS A 239 -31.29 18.74 3.80
N LYS A 240 -31.94 19.28 4.84
CA LYS A 240 -33.19 20.03 4.66
C LYS A 240 -32.83 21.19 3.74
N ALA A 241 -33.36 21.16 2.50
CA ALA A 241 -33.24 22.28 1.59
C ALA A 241 -33.69 23.53 2.35
N ARG A 242 -32.80 24.51 2.49
CA ARG A 242 -33.21 25.85 2.95
C ARG A 242 -34.24 26.33 1.93
N ARG A 243 -35.48 26.52 2.40
CA ARG A 243 -36.51 27.25 1.67
C ARG A 243 -36.08 28.70 1.51
#